data_AF-A0A392QFR1-F1
#
_entry.id   AF-A0A392QFR1-F1
#
_cell.length_a   1.000
_cell.length_b   1.000
_cell.length_c   1.000
_cell.angle_alpha   90.00
_cell.angle_beta   90.00
_cell.angle_gamma   90.00
#
_symmetry.space_group_name_H-M   'P 1'
#
loop_
_entity.id
_entity.type
_entity.pdbx_description
1 polymer ?
#
loop_
_entity_poly.entity_id
_entity_poly.type
_entity_poly.pdbx_seq_one_letter_code
_entity_poly.pdbx_strand_id
1 'polypeptide(L)'
;MAEPVENHHLVDMITEPELDWVGSEPRGIASVFTPTCLSVFTIVEEGWEVQQNWQVHRPDPAHRICSKFTEDAVGMYEFAFKDLKLRLPFSELGVGVFGWLDLAPSQLHPNSLAFIRAYDLLCEYLEVRPTVPLFFRVFKLQRQPAKEGRQ
;
A
#
# COMPACT_ATOMS: atom_id res chain seq x y z
N MET A 1 34.46 -14.44 -6.46
CA MET A 1 34.24 -13.44 -5.40
C MET A 1 32.77 -13.58 -5.04
N ALA A 2 32.47 -14.22 -3.91
CA ALA A 2 31.09 -14.47 -3.50
C ALA A 2 30.63 -13.27 -2.66
N GLU A 3 29.59 -12.58 -3.13
CA GLU A 3 28.90 -11.54 -2.37
C GLU A 3 28.40 -12.13 -1.05
N PRO A 4 28.59 -11.47 0.10
CA PRO A 4 28.05 -11.94 1.36
C PRO A 4 26.53 -11.85 1.31
N VAL A 5 25.85 -13.00 1.40
CA VAL A 5 24.42 -13.07 1.65
C VAL A 5 24.19 -12.59 3.08
N GLU A 6 23.88 -11.30 3.24
CA GLU A 6 23.39 -10.78 4.53
C GLU A 6 22.01 -11.41 4.80
N ASN A 7 22.03 -12.54 5.51
CA ASN A 7 20.85 -13.10 6.16
C ASN A 7 20.41 -12.14 7.26
N HIS A 8 19.63 -11.12 6.88
CA HIS A 8 18.84 -10.33 7.80
C HIS A 8 17.78 -11.25 8.40
N HIS A 9 18.13 -11.91 9.51
CA HIS A 9 17.13 -12.57 10.35
C HIS A 9 16.14 -11.49 10.80
N LEU A 10 14.97 -11.49 10.19
CA LEU A 10 13.85 -10.64 10.58
C LEU A 10 13.41 -11.09 11.97
N VAL A 11 13.90 -10.40 13.00
CA VAL A 11 13.44 -10.63 14.37
C VAL A 11 12.13 -9.88 14.51
N ASP A 12 11.04 -10.64 14.59
CA ASP A 12 9.73 -10.09 14.86
C ASP A 12 9.67 -9.64 16.33
N MET A 13 9.92 -8.36 16.56
CA MET A 13 9.95 -7.77 17.90
C MET A 13 8.54 -7.38 18.39
N ILE A 14 7.51 -7.54 17.55
CA ILE A 14 6.13 -7.14 17.84
C ILE A 14 5.33 -8.39 18.21
N THR A 15 5.08 -8.55 19.52
CA THR A 15 4.31 -9.66 20.10
C THR A 15 2.85 -9.30 20.39
N GLU A 16 2.38 -8.18 19.86
CA GLU A 16 1.01 -7.72 20.06
C GLU A 16 0.01 -8.60 19.29
N PRO A 17 -0.95 -9.27 19.97
CA PRO A 17 -1.90 -10.18 19.32
C PRO A 17 -2.82 -9.46 18.33
N GLU A 18 -2.99 -8.14 18.45
CA GLU A 18 -3.75 -7.31 17.50
C GLU A 18 -3.11 -7.23 16.10
N LEU A 19 -1.83 -7.59 15.97
CA LEU A 19 -1.05 -7.53 14.74
C LEU A 19 -0.75 -8.92 14.15
N ASP A 20 -1.39 -9.98 14.64
CA ASP A 20 -1.23 -11.36 14.14
C ASP A 20 -1.64 -11.52 12.66
N TRP A 21 -2.51 -10.63 12.16
CA TRP A 21 -2.89 -10.58 10.75
C TRP A 21 -1.78 -10.03 9.84
N VAL A 22 -0.77 -9.37 10.42
CA VAL A 22 0.35 -8.74 9.70
C VAL A 22 1.45 -9.75 9.45
N GLY A 23 1.96 -9.81 8.21
CA GLY A 23 3.15 -10.59 7.88
C GLY A 23 4.34 -10.23 8.78
N SER A 24 5.26 -11.17 8.98
CA SER A 24 6.46 -10.95 9.81
C SER A 24 7.37 -9.83 9.29
N GLU A 25 7.38 -9.60 7.97
CA GLU A 25 8.18 -8.56 7.33
C GLU A 25 7.76 -7.13 7.76
N PRO A 26 6.47 -6.69 7.60
CA PRO A 26 6.05 -5.39 8.09
C PRO A 26 6.18 -5.19 9.61
N ARG A 27 6.23 -6.28 10.39
CA ARG A 27 6.43 -6.23 11.85
C ARG A 27 7.91 -6.07 12.24
N GLY A 28 8.81 -6.79 11.55
CA GLY A 28 10.24 -6.84 11.86
C GLY A 28 11.08 -5.73 11.22
N ILE A 29 10.59 -5.07 10.16
CA ILE A 29 11.35 -4.05 9.42
C ILE A 29 10.88 -2.65 9.77
N ALA A 30 11.81 -1.80 10.22
CA ALA A 30 11.54 -0.38 10.39
C ALA A 30 11.28 0.28 9.03
N SER A 31 10.29 1.17 8.98
CA SER A 31 10.02 1.94 7.77
C SER A 31 11.22 2.82 7.42
N VAL A 32 11.68 2.71 6.17
CA VAL A 32 12.74 3.57 5.63
C VAL A 32 12.08 4.78 4.99
N PHE A 33 12.42 5.96 5.50
CA PHE A 33 11.86 7.22 5.02
C PHE A 33 12.89 7.99 4.19
N THR A 34 12.52 8.34 2.97
CA THR A 34 13.34 9.19 2.10
C THR A 34 13.51 10.59 2.76
N PRO A 35 14.74 11.04 3.05
CA PRO A 35 14.97 12.31 3.75
C PRO A 35 14.46 13.56 3.02
N THR A 36 14.31 13.48 1.70
CA THR A 36 14.13 14.64 0.79
C THR A 36 12.67 15.00 0.50
N CYS A 37 11.72 14.54 1.31
CA CYS A 37 10.28 14.67 1.02
C CYS A 37 9.74 16.09 1.32
N LEU A 38 10.13 17.11 0.53
CA LEU A 38 9.60 18.47 0.69
C LEU A 38 8.63 18.94 -0.41
N SER A 39 8.53 18.26 -1.56
CA SER A 39 7.60 18.73 -2.61
C SER A 39 7.19 17.74 -3.71
N VAL A 40 7.73 16.52 -3.74
CA VAL A 40 7.71 15.72 -4.99
C VAL A 40 6.38 14.95 -5.19
N PHE A 41 5.57 14.78 -4.14
CA PHE A 41 4.33 13.98 -4.18
C PHE A 41 3.11 14.72 -3.62
N THR A 42 3.13 16.05 -3.64
CA THR A 42 2.06 16.91 -3.08
C THR A 42 0.85 17.06 -3.99
N ILE A 43 0.93 16.63 -5.25
CA ILE A 43 -0.22 16.63 -6.16
C ILE A 43 -0.99 15.35 -5.91
N VAL A 44 -1.86 15.44 -4.92
CA VAL A 44 -2.74 14.38 -4.48
C VAL A 44 -3.99 14.31 -5.36
N GLU A 45 -4.37 15.38 -6.05
CA GLU A 45 -5.60 15.50 -6.85
C GLU A 45 -5.31 15.92 -8.31
N GLU A 46 -6.16 15.52 -9.27
CA GLU A 46 -6.00 15.88 -10.70
C GLU A 46 -6.80 17.12 -11.11
N GLY A 47 -7.78 17.55 -10.30
CA GLY A 47 -8.64 18.68 -10.63
C GLY A 47 -8.20 19.97 -9.94
N TRP A 48 -7.95 21.02 -10.71
CA TRP A 48 -7.73 22.37 -10.18
C TRP A 48 -8.99 22.96 -9.50
N GLU A 49 -10.16 22.34 -9.71
CA GLU A 49 -11.44 22.70 -9.07
C GLU A 49 -11.72 21.92 -7.77
N VAL A 50 -10.94 20.87 -7.49
CA VAL A 50 -11.09 20.10 -6.24
C VAL A 50 -10.29 20.83 -5.17
N GLN A 51 -10.96 21.20 -4.08
CA GLN A 51 -10.30 21.79 -2.93
C GLN A 51 -9.38 20.71 -2.33
N GLN A 52 -8.06 20.98 -2.30
CA GLN A 52 -7.08 20.06 -1.72
C GLN A 52 -7.44 19.76 -0.26
N ASN A 53 -8.07 18.62 -0.04
CA ASN A 53 -8.51 18.18 1.28
C ASN A 53 -7.56 17.18 1.92
N TRP A 54 -6.46 16.84 1.23
CA TRP A 54 -5.49 15.85 1.65
C TRP A 54 -4.10 16.46 1.84
N GLN A 55 -3.45 16.11 2.94
CA GLN A 55 -2.08 16.50 3.23
C GLN A 55 -1.22 15.26 3.45
N VAL A 56 -0.01 15.27 2.87
CA VAL A 56 0.97 14.20 3.07
C VAL A 56 1.82 14.52 4.29
N HIS A 57 1.86 13.60 5.25
CA HIS A 57 2.70 13.69 6.44
C HIS A 57 3.68 12.52 6.48
N ARG A 58 4.93 12.81 6.85
CA ARG A 58 5.88 11.77 7.20
C ARG A 58 5.49 11.19 8.57
N PRO A 59 5.25 9.88 8.70
CA PRO A 59 4.93 9.30 9.99
C PRO A 59 6.19 9.19 10.87
N ASP A 60 6.00 9.00 12.17
CA ASP A 60 7.07 8.82 13.14
C ASP A 60 7.95 7.60 12.78
N PRO A 61 9.28 7.64 12.96
CA PRO A 61 10.17 6.49 12.76
C PRO A 61 9.76 5.19 13.48
N ALA A 62 9.08 5.32 14.62
CA ALA A 62 8.54 4.18 15.37
C ALA A 62 7.26 3.62 14.75
N HIS A 63 6.52 4.39 13.95
CA HIS A 63 5.35 3.89 13.25
C HIS A 63 5.75 2.89 12.16
N ARG A 64 4.84 1.94 11.93
CA ARG A 64 4.89 0.94 10.88
C ARG A 64 3.69 1.14 9.96
N ILE A 65 3.74 0.51 8.80
CA ILE A 65 2.63 0.56 7.83
C ILE A 65 1.33 -0.06 8.41
N CYS A 66 1.45 -0.96 9.39
CA CYS A 66 0.36 -1.57 10.13
C CYS A 66 -0.03 -0.83 11.42
N SER A 67 0.64 0.28 11.76
CA SER A 67 0.27 1.09 12.92
C SER A 67 -1.11 1.71 12.74
N LYS A 68 -1.81 1.93 13.86
CA LYS A 68 -3.05 2.72 13.87
C LYS A 68 -2.69 4.19 13.67
N PHE A 69 -3.33 4.82 12.69
CA PHE A 69 -3.26 6.27 12.46
C PHE A 69 -4.51 6.94 13.06
N THR A 70 -4.54 8.27 13.11
CA THR A 70 -5.74 9.03 13.53
C THR A 70 -6.92 8.74 12.61
N GLU A 71 -8.15 9.01 13.05
CA GLU A 71 -9.37 8.67 12.30
C GLU A 71 -9.45 9.31 10.91
N ASP A 72 -8.71 10.40 10.70
CA ASP A 72 -8.61 11.17 9.46
C ASP A 72 -7.36 10.85 8.62
N ALA A 73 -6.57 9.86 9.02
CA ALA A 73 -5.31 9.52 8.36
C ALA A 73 -5.24 8.05 7.97
N VAL A 74 -4.60 7.80 6.82
CA VAL A 74 -4.32 6.46 6.32
C VAL A 74 -2.84 6.34 5.98
N GLY A 75 -2.20 5.28 6.47
CA GLY A 75 -0.84 4.93 6.05
C GLY A 75 -0.80 4.61 4.56
N MET A 76 0.31 4.92 3.89
CA MET A 76 0.49 4.56 2.48
C MET A 76 1.97 4.45 2.12
N TYR A 77 2.28 3.61 1.12
CA TYR A 77 3.60 3.49 0.53
C TYR A 77 3.93 4.70 -0.35
N GLU A 78 5.15 5.26 -0.26
CA GLU A 78 5.62 6.33 -1.16
C GLU A 78 5.48 5.90 -2.64
N PHE A 79 5.79 4.63 -2.93
CA PHE A 79 5.69 4.00 -4.25
C PHE A 79 4.31 4.16 -4.90
N ALA A 80 3.23 4.14 -4.11
CA ALA A 80 1.85 4.24 -4.61
C ALA A 80 1.62 5.56 -5.37
N PHE A 81 2.15 6.67 -4.87
CA PHE A 81 2.01 7.98 -5.50
C PHE A 81 3.17 8.26 -6.46
N LYS A 82 4.39 7.90 -6.07
CA LYS A 82 5.61 8.19 -6.82
C LYS A 82 5.67 7.45 -8.14
N ASP A 83 5.46 6.14 -8.12
CA ASP A 83 5.74 5.26 -9.25
C ASP A 83 4.44 4.81 -9.94
N LEU A 84 3.42 4.45 -9.16
CA LEU A 84 2.11 4.06 -9.72
C LEU A 84 1.24 5.25 -10.15
N LYS A 85 1.59 6.47 -9.73
CA LYS A 85 0.81 7.69 -9.99
C LYS A 85 -0.65 7.55 -9.57
N LEU A 86 -0.91 6.84 -8.47
CA LEU A 86 -2.22 6.86 -7.83
C LEU A 86 -2.54 8.30 -7.39
N ARG A 87 -3.82 8.64 -7.43
CA ARG A 87 -4.33 9.95 -7.04
C ARG A 87 -5.47 9.77 -6.04
N LEU A 88 -5.68 10.80 -5.22
CA LEU A 88 -6.86 10.93 -4.37
C LEU A 88 -7.87 11.92 -4.99
N PRO A 89 -9.17 11.78 -4.66
CA PRO A 89 -9.74 10.55 -4.11
C PRO A 89 -9.42 9.35 -5.02
N PHE A 90 -9.25 8.16 -4.43
CA PHE A 90 -8.96 6.96 -5.23
C PHE A 90 -10.06 6.75 -6.28
N SER A 91 -9.73 6.05 -7.38
CA SER A 91 -10.73 5.72 -8.38
C SER A 91 -11.87 4.86 -7.80
N GLU A 92 -13.04 4.90 -8.45
CA GLU A 92 -14.20 4.09 -8.03
C GLU A 92 -13.83 2.60 -7.89
N LEU A 93 -13.00 2.09 -8.80
CA LEU A 93 -12.49 0.73 -8.71
C LEU A 93 -11.62 0.52 -7.47
N GLY A 94 -10.65 1.43 -7.22
CA GLY A 94 -9.77 1.34 -6.06
C GLY A 94 -10.56 1.30 -4.76
N VAL A 95 -11.46 2.26 -4.56
CA VAL A 95 -12.37 2.32 -3.40
C VAL A 95 -13.20 1.03 -3.29
N GLY A 96 -13.75 0.56 -4.41
CA GLY A 96 -14.55 -0.66 -4.45
C GLY A 96 -13.76 -1.92 -4.09
N VAL A 97 -12.50 -2.03 -4.53
CA VAL A 97 -11.63 -3.16 -4.18
C VAL A 97 -11.25 -3.12 -2.71
N PHE A 98 -10.89 -1.96 -2.16
CA PHE A 98 -10.58 -1.80 -0.74
C PHE A 98 -11.79 -2.16 0.13
N GLY A 99 -12.97 -1.65 -0.22
CA GLY A 99 -14.22 -1.96 0.49
C GLY A 99 -14.64 -3.43 0.36
N TRP A 100 -14.45 -4.06 -0.81
CA TRP A 100 -14.77 -5.47 -1.01
C TRP A 100 -13.88 -6.40 -0.17
N LEU A 101 -12.61 -6.03 0.02
CA LEU A 101 -11.67 -6.80 0.83
C LEU A 101 -11.75 -6.49 2.33
N ASP A 102 -12.44 -5.40 2.69
CA ASP A 102 -12.43 -4.82 4.03
C ASP A 102 -11.00 -4.52 4.52
N LEU A 103 -10.20 -3.88 3.64
CA LEU A 103 -8.80 -3.55 3.90
C LEU A 103 -8.52 -2.06 3.64
N ALA A 104 -7.69 -1.48 4.51
CA ALA A 104 -7.06 -0.21 4.21
C ALA A 104 -6.07 -0.36 3.04
N PRO A 105 -5.86 0.69 2.21
CA PRO A 105 -4.97 0.62 1.05
C PRO A 105 -3.55 0.14 1.37
N SER A 106 -2.99 0.53 2.52
CA SER A 106 -1.67 0.12 2.99
C SER A 106 -1.55 -1.35 3.40
N GLN A 107 -2.66 -2.03 3.65
CA GLN A 107 -2.67 -3.46 3.99
C GLN A 107 -2.48 -4.34 2.76
N LEU A 108 -2.65 -3.78 1.56
CA LEU A 108 -2.33 -4.46 0.32
C LEU A 108 -0.85 -4.32 0.00
N HIS A 109 -0.25 -5.42 -0.48
CA HIS A 109 1.11 -5.40 -0.97
C HIS A 109 1.26 -4.37 -2.12
N PRO A 110 2.40 -3.65 -2.24
CA PRO A 110 2.60 -2.67 -3.30
C PRO A 110 2.33 -3.20 -4.72
N ASN A 111 2.67 -4.47 -4.97
CA ASN A 111 2.35 -5.15 -6.22
C ASN A 111 0.83 -5.27 -6.48
N SER A 112 0.03 -5.51 -5.44
CA SER A 112 -1.43 -5.55 -5.54
C SER A 112 -2.01 -4.18 -5.90
N LEU A 113 -1.47 -3.10 -5.33
CA LEU A 113 -1.82 -1.73 -5.72
C LEU A 113 -1.49 -1.48 -7.20
N ALA A 114 -0.36 -2.00 -7.69
CA ALA A 114 0.02 -1.91 -9.10
C ALA A 114 -0.99 -2.61 -10.02
N PHE A 115 -1.50 -3.78 -9.65
CA PHE A 115 -2.54 -4.48 -10.44
C PHE A 115 -3.84 -3.71 -10.50
N ILE A 116 -4.30 -3.12 -9.38
CA ILE A 116 -5.50 -2.27 -9.36
C ILE A 116 -5.31 -1.11 -10.34
N ARG A 117 -4.18 -0.41 -10.28
CA ARG A 117 -3.88 0.71 -11.17
C ARG A 117 -3.79 0.30 -12.64
N ALA A 118 -3.05 -0.76 -12.94
CA ALA A 118 -2.86 -1.24 -14.31
C ALA A 118 -4.19 -1.68 -14.94
N TYR A 119 -5.06 -2.33 -14.16
CA TYR A 119 -6.38 -2.73 -14.63
C TYR A 119 -7.29 -1.54 -14.90
N ASP A 120 -7.26 -0.52 -14.05
CA ASP A 120 -8.01 0.72 -14.23
C ASP A 120 -7.62 1.41 -15.55
N LEU A 121 -6.32 1.59 -15.78
CA LEU A 121 -5.76 2.15 -17.03
C LEU A 121 -6.09 1.29 -18.26
N LEU A 122 -6.08 -0.04 -18.13
CA LEU A 122 -6.45 -0.93 -19.21
C LEU A 122 -7.93 -0.80 -19.57
N CYS A 123 -8.81 -0.71 -18.58
CA CYS A 123 -10.24 -0.51 -18.80
C CYS A 123 -10.51 0.84 -19.48
N GLU A 124 -9.84 1.90 -19.03
CA GLU A 124 -9.88 3.23 -19.66
C GLU A 124 -9.44 3.16 -21.13
N TYR A 125 -8.30 2.54 -21.41
CA TYR A 125 -7.80 2.37 -22.79
C TYR A 125 -8.75 1.57 -23.69
N LEU A 126 -9.41 0.54 -23.14
CA LEU A 126 -10.36 -0.30 -23.87
C LEU A 126 -11.77 0.30 -23.93
N GLU A 127 -12.01 1.46 -23.31
CA GLU A 127 -13.33 2.09 -23.16
C GLU A 127 -14.38 1.17 -22.50
N VAL A 128 -13.93 0.34 -21.55
CA VAL A 128 -14.80 -0.56 -20.77
C VAL A 128 -14.89 -0.04 -19.34
N ARG A 129 -16.08 -0.11 -18.72
CA ARG A 129 -16.22 0.24 -17.31
C ARG A 129 -15.49 -0.78 -16.41
N PRO A 130 -14.50 -0.37 -15.60
CA PRO A 130 -13.90 -1.24 -14.61
C PRO A 130 -14.93 -1.59 -13.53
N THR A 131 -14.98 -2.86 -13.10
CA THR A 131 -15.86 -3.30 -12.02
C THR A 131 -15.14 -4.25 -11.09
N VAL A 132 -15.47 -4.19 -9.79
CA VAL A 132 -14.88 -5.06 -8.76
C VAL A 132 -15.06 -6.56 -9.07
N PRO A 133 -16.26 -7.04 -9.50
CA PRO A 133 -16.42 -8.45 -9.84
C PRO A 133 -15.55 -8.89 -11.02
N LEU A 134 -15.38 -8.04 -12.04
CA LEU A 134 -14.54 -8.37 -13.18
C LEU A 134 -13.06 -8.37 -12.80
N PHE A 135 -12.62 -7.42 -11.96
CA PHE A 135 -11.28 -7.41 -11.40
C PHE A 135 -10.95 -8.73 -10.69
N PHE A 136 -11.81 -9.19 -9.76
CA PHE A 136 -11.60 -10.46 -9.05
C PHE A 136 -11.87 -11.73 -9.88
N ARG A 137 -12.47 -11.58 -11.07
CA ARG A 137 -12.52 -12.66 -12.06
C ARG A 137 -11.14 -12.90 -12.67
N VAL A 138 -10.39 -11.83 -12.95
CA VAL A 138 -9.07 -11.86 -13.58
C VAL A 138 -7.94 -12.05 -12.55
N PHE A 139 -7.95 -11.27 -11.48
CA PHE A 139 -6.92 -11.30 -10.44
C PHE A 139 -7.41 -12.07 -9.22
N LYS A 140 -6.58 -12.97 -8.71
CA LYS A 140 -6.85 -13.71 -7.47
C LYS A 140 -5.99 -13.14 -6.35
N LEU A 141 -6.62 -12.89 -5.20
CA LEU A 141 -5.90 -12.50 -4.00
C LEU A 141 -5.26 -13.74 -3.39
N GLN A 142 -3.96 -13.66 -3.15
CA GLN A 142 -3.22 -14.68 -2.41
C GLN A 142 -2.70 -14.04 -1.13
N ARG A 143 -2.99 -14.67 0.02
CA ARG A 143 -2.29 -14.34 1.26
C ARG A 143 -0.90 -14.91 1.15
N GLN A 144 0.12 -14.10 1.39
CA GLN A 144 1.46 -14.66 1.53
C GLN A 144 1.45 -15.58 2.75
N PRO A 145 1.89 -16.84 2.61
CA PRO A 145 2.04 -17.71 3.77
C PRO A 145 3.01 -17.04 4.74
N ALA A 146 2.67 -17.02 6.02
CA ALA A 146 3.64 -16.67 7.04
C ALA A 146 4.85 -17.58 6.82
N LYS A 147 6.04 -17.00 6.61
CA LYS A 147 7.27 -17.79 6.60
C LYS A 147 7.42 -18.36 8.01
N GLU A 148 6.88 -19.54 8.22
CA GLU A 148 7.11 -20.32 9.42
C GLU A 148 8.62 -20.54 9.47
N GLY A 149 9.26 -19.96 10.47
CA GLY A 149 10.70 -20.07 10.65
C GLY A 149 11.06 -21.55 10.65
N ARG A 150 11.79 -21.99 9.63
CA ARG A 150 12.43 -23.30 9.68
C ARG A 150 13.43 -23.25 10.83
N GLN A 151 13.14 -24.07 11.84
CA GLN A 151 14.04 -24.40 12.95
C GLN A 151 15.38 -24.92 12.44
#